data_AF-A0A965TWN2-F1
#
_entry.id   AF-A0A965TWN2-F1
#
_cell.length_a   1.000
_cell.length_b   1.000
_cell.length_c   1.000
_cell.angle_alpha   90.00
_cell.angle_beta   90.00
_cell.angle_gamma   90.00
#
_symmetry.space_group_name_H-M   'P 1'
#
loop_
_entity.id
_entity.type
_entity.pdbx_description
1 polymer ?
#
loop_
_entity_poly.entity_id
_entity_poly.type
_entity_poly.pdbx_seq_one_letter_code
_entity_poly.pdbx_strand_id
1 'polypeptide(L)'
;MKHVLTISENYVKHWDVSRALAELALNGVERAKDCSESPFDFQRKVYDGNIDISFRNKNSSLSLKDLCLGNSTKNDHFGEGLKLAILTLVRAGKEVKIGFKDVLWTFSLEYNQKFQSNLLTLNSSKAKVSRKDLIIQVNNILAEEYEEYGAFFLDQEPTLYYENQYGKITTEFAGCYLARMNTRLNTLFGYSLNDSVLANNRERNVIADQAKVFSSLILLHFEKILETGNWDKVYRTFFRVLFAYGEDVTYTLESEVIDFFANRGLLSGEIFEKYAEEYITENTYYSDSAVELELARARGLTIQYMPSHRTKAFENSKRFNNIGGVKVNYSKSGFVGEIAKKYSLAEEDVKTLKAFMYLGDDNA
;
A
#
# COMPACT_ATOMS: atom_id res chain seq x y z
N MET A 1 -14.38 26.03 28.95
CA MET A 1 -13.00 26.02 29.47
C MET A 1 -12.05 25.74 28.32
N LYS A 2 -10.91 26.42 28.26
CA LYS A 2 -9.95 26.34 27.15
C LYS A 2 -8.65 25.70 27.64
N HIS A 3 -8.08 24.80 26.84
CA HIS A 3 -6.83 24.08 27.14
C HIS A 3 -5.90 24.08 25.93
N VAL A 4 -4.66 24.54 26.10
CA VAL A 4 -3.64 24.53 25.04
C VAL A 4 -2.83 23.23 25.13
N LEU A 5 -2.72 22.46 24.05
CA LEU A 5 -2.09 21.13 24.07
C LEU A 5 -0.57 21.15 23.77
N THR A 6 0.06 22.31 23.61
CA THR A 6 1.50 22.46 23.26
C THR A 6 1.95 21.63 22.05
N ILE A 7 1.04 21.33 21.13
CA ILE A 7 1.31 20.67 19.84
C ILE A 7 1.17 21.73 18.74
N SER A 8 2.26 22.00 18.02
CA SER A 8 2.28 22.98 16.93
C SER A 8 1.57 22.47 15.68
N GLU A 9 0.95 23.37 14.91
CA GLU A 9 0.39 23.10 13.57
C GLU A 9 1.39 22.40 12.63
N ASN A 10 2.68 22.65 12.84
CA ASN A 10 3.77 22.16 12.01
C ASN A 10 4.22 20.75 12.36
N TYR A 11 3.62 20.13 13.37
CA TYR A 11 3.96 18.77 13.76
C TYR A 11 3.29 17.75 12.82
N VAL A 12 3.98 16.63 12.52
CA VAL A 12 3.52 15.58 11.59
C VAL A 12 2.91 16.12 10.29
N LYS A 13 3.61 17.05 9.62
CA LYS A 13 3.12 17.71 8.38
C LYS A 13 2.84 16.76 7.23
N HIS A 14 3.51 15.62 7.20
CA HIS A 14 3.33 14.58 6.19
C HIS A 14 2.04 13.78 6.37
N TRP A 15 1.33 13.90 7.50
CA TRP A 15 0.01 13.29 7.67
C TRP A 15 -1.06 14.05 6.88
N ASP A 16 -1.86 13.29 6.15
CA ASP A 16 -3.05 13.74 5.44
C ASP A 16 -4.35 13.38 6.18
N VAL A 17 -5.48 13.81 5.62
CA VAL A 17 -6.81 13.57 6.20
C VAL A 17 -7.16 12.08 6.23
N SER A 18 -6.78 11.31 5.20
CA SER A 18 -7.03 9.86 5.13
C SER A 18 -6.36 9.14 6.30
N ARG A 19 -5.08 9.44 6.55
CA ARG A 19 -4.32 8.90 7.67
C ARG A 19 -4.94 9.27 9.02
N ALA A 20 -5.35 10.53 9.18
CA ALA A 20 -5.95 11.00 10.42
C ALA A 20 -7.28 10.31 10.74
N LEU A 21 -8.16 10.20 9.75
CA LEU A 21 -9.43 9.48 9.89
C LEU A 21 -9.21 7.99 10.18
N ALA A 22 -8.17 7.37 9.60
CA ALA A 22 -7.82 5.98 9.87
C ALA A 22 -7.32 5.75 11.30
N GLU A 23 -6.51 6.67 11.81
CA GLU A 23 -6.07 6.63 13.21
C GLU A 23 -7.27 6.75 14.18
N LEU A 24 -8.28 7.58 13.87
CA LEU A 24 -9.50 7.67 14.68
C LEU A 24 -10.30 6.37 14.66
N ALA A 25 -10.46 5.76 13.48
CA ALA A 25 -11.10 4.47 13.34
C ALA A 25 -10.38 3.39 14.15
N LEU A 26 -9.06 3.32 14.02
CA LEU A 26 -8.23 2.34 14.70
C LEU A 26 -8.39 2.42 16.23
N ASN A 27 -8.30 3.64 16.78
CA ASN A 27 -8.52 3.86 18.20
C ASN A 27 -9.87 3.28 18.68
N GLY A 28 -10.93 3.47 17.89
CA GLY A 28 -12.24 2.94 18.22
C GLY A 28 -12.34 1.41 18.12
N VAL A 29 -11.74 0.83 17.08
CA VAL A 29 -11.70 -0.63 16.89
C VAL A 29 -10.91 -1.32 17.99
N GLU A 30 -9.72 -0.83 18.30
CA GLU A 30 -8.90 -1.40 19.37
C GLU A 30 -9.64 -1.31 20.71
N ARG A 31 -10.34 -0.19 20.98
CA ARG A 31 -11.16 -0.08 22.19
C ARG A 31 -12.25 -1.14 22.28
N ALA A 32 -12.88 -1.49 21.16
CA ALA A 32 -13.90 -2.54 21.11
C ALA A 32 -13.32 -3.95 21.31
N LYS A 33 -12.05 -4.18 20.90
CA LYS A 33 -11.32 -5.42 21.19
C LYS A 33 -10.97 -5.53 22.67
N ASP A 34 -10.48 -4.44 23.26
CA ASP A 34 -10.07 -4.39 24.67
C ASP A 34 -11.28 -4.43 25.63
N CYS A 35 -12.46 -4.02 25.16
CA CYS A 35 -13.66 -3.90 25.98
C CYS A 35 -14.91 -4.24 25.16
N SER A 36 -15.43 -5.45 25.33
CA SER A 36 -16.64 -5.94 24.64
C SER A 36 -17.90 -5.11 24.94
N GLU A 37 -17.95 -4.42 26.08
CA GLU A 37 -19.03 -3.47 26.44
C GLU A 37 -18.93 -2.14 25.69
N SER A 38 -17.86 -1.94 24.91
CA SER A 38 -17.59 -0.73 24.13
C SER A 38 -17.50 -0.97 22.62
N PRO A 39 -18.53 -1.57 22.00
CA PRO A 39 -18.53 -1.81 20.57
C PRO A 39 -18.33 -0.51 19.78
N PHE A 40 -17.60 -0.66 18.68
CA PHE A 40 -17.31 0.40 17.74
C PHE A 40 -18.39 0.47 16.65
N ASP A 41 -18.78 1.68 16.29
CA ASP A 41 -19.75 1.98 15.24
C ASP A 41 -19.20 3.16 14.41
N PHE A 42 -19.28 3.03 13.09
CA PHE A 42 -18.85 4.03 12.13
C PHE A 42 -20.06 4.44 11.30
N GLN A 43 -20.28 5.74 11.17
CA GLN A 43 -21.38 6.27 10.38
C GLN A 43 -20.89 7.40 9.49
N ARG A 44 -21.34 7.37 8.24
CA ARG A 44 -21.21 8.48 7.30
C ARG A 44 -22.58 9.07 6.99
N LYS A 45 -22.64 10.39 6.93
CA LYS A 45 -23.84 11.10 6.47
C LYS A 45 -23.47 12.02 5.34
N VAL A 46 -24.06 11.77 4.18
CA VAL A 46 -23.84 12.52 2.95
C VAL A 46 -24.87 13.65 2.86
N TYR A 47 -24.39 14.83 2.53
CA TYR A 47 -25.14 16.02 2.18
C TYR A 47 -24.67 16.51 0.82
N ASP A 48 -25.35 17.50 0.24
CA ASP A 48 -24.96 18.06 -1.04
C ASP A 48 -23.51 18.61 -0.98
N GLY A 49 -22.61 17.93 -1.69
CA GLY A 49 -21.17 18.22 -1.74
C GLY A 49 -20.35 17.92 -0.47
N ASN A 50 -20.94 17.45 0.63
CA ASN A 50 -20.25 17.29 1.92
C ASN A 50 -20.58 15.97 2.63
N ILE A 51 -19.64 15.48 3.43
CA ILE A 51 -19.74 14.27 4.21
C ILE A 51 -19.38 14.58 5.66
N ASP A 52 -20.25 14.14 6.57
CA ASP A 52 -19.96 14.06 8.00
C ASP A 52 -19.63 12.62 8.35
N ILE A 53 -18.55 12.43 9.11
CA ILE A 53 -18.13 11.14 9.64
C ILE A 53 -18.30 11.11 11.16
N SER A 54 -18.79 10.01 11.69
CA SER A 54 -18.93 9.77 13.13
C SER A 54 -18.30 8.43 13.52
N PHE A 55 -17.33 8.48 14.43
CA PHE A 55 -16.74 7.33 15.11
C PHE A 55 -17.33 7.23 16.51
N ARG A 56 -17.97 6.10 16.83
CA ARG A 56 -18.67 5.91 18.10
C ARG A 56 -18.17 4.67 18.81
N ASN A 57 -17.86 4.81 20.10
CA ASN A 57 -17.67 3.68 21.01
C ASN A 57 -18.68 3.77 22.14
N LYS A 58 -19.50 2.73 22.31
CA LYS A 58 -20.51 2.71 23.38
C LYS A 58 -19.87 2.66 24.76
N ASN A 59 -20.51 3.24 25.78
CA ASN A 59 -20.05 3.17 27.18
C ASN A 59 -18.57 3.59 27.39
N SER A 60 -18.03 4.44 26.52
CA SER A 60 -16.65 4.95 26.59
C SER A 60 -16.64 6.44 26.87
N SER A 61 -15.55 6.91 27.47
CA SER A 61 -15.33 8.33 27.73
C SER A 61 -13.85 8.66 27.72
N LEU A 62 -13.53 9.93 27.49
CA LEU A 62 -12.17 10.46 27.62
C LEU A 62 -12.06 11.37 28.85
N SER A 63 -10.82 11.58 29.26
CA SER A 63 -10.40 12.51 30.30
C SER A 63 -9.37 13.48 29.70
N LEU A 64 -9.17 14.65 30.32
CA LEU A 64 -8.13 15.58 29.86
C LEU A 64 -6.73 14.96 29.89
N LYS A 65 -6.50 13.97 30.77
CA LYS A 65 -5.24 13.22 30.85
C LYS A 65 -4.95 12.47 29.55
N ASP A 66 -5.98 11.98 28.86
CA ASP A 66 -5.85 11.29 27.57
C ASP A 66 -5.41 12.23 26.44
N LEU A 67 -5.39 13.55 26.68
CA LEU A 67 -4.84 14.56 25.77
C LEU A 67 -3.44 15.03 26.17
N CYS A 68 -2.83 14.48 27.22
CA CYS A 68 -1.41 14.69 27.48
C CYS A 68 -0.56 13.76 26.60
N LEU A 69 0.57 14.24 26.11
CA LEU A 69 1.56 13.38 25.44
C LEU A 69 2.16 12.39 26.44
N GLY A 70 2.46 11.17 26.00
CA GLY A 70 2.99 10.10 26.85
C GLY A 70 2.00 9.50 27.87
N ASN A 71 0.77 10.01 27.96
CA ASN A 71 -0.31 9.36 28.71
C ASN A 71 -1.09 8.45 27.76
N SER A 72 -0.73 7.18 27.79
CA SER A 72 -1.43 6.09 27.11
C SER A 72 -1.88 5.07 28.15
N THR A 73 -3.06 4.49 27.96
CA THR A 73 -3.47 3.28 28.69
C THR A 73 -2.88 2.00 28.09
N LYS A 74 -2.16 2.12 26.96
CA LYS A 74 -1.53 1.02 26.23
C LYS A 74 -0.02 1.13 26.40
N ASN A 75 0.57 0.15 27.10
CA ASN A 75 1.95 0.16 27.57
C ASN A 75 3.02 0.24 26.46
N ASP A 76 2.67 -0.07 25.20
CA ASP A 76 3.62 -0.15 24.09
C ASP A 76 3.43 0.94 23.01
N HIS A 77 2.53 1.90 23.23
CA HIS A 77 2.23 2.92 22.23
C HIS A 77 2.23 4.32 22.86
N PHE A 78 2.87 5.28 22.18
CA PHE A 78 3.10 6.67 22.63
C PHE A 78 1.83 7.42 23.10
N GLY A 79 0.63 6.92 22.78
CA GLY A 79 -0.65 7.51 23.20
C GLY A 79 -0.99 8.81 22.48
N GLU A 80 -0.36 9.04 21.32
CA GLU A 80 -0.40 10.32 20.61
C GLU A 80 -1.37 10.33 19.43
N GLY A 81 -1.73 9.16 18.90
CA GLY A 81 -2.50 9.00 17.66
C GLY A 81 -3.74 9.88 17.59
N LEU A 82 -4.59 9.85 18.62
CA LEU A 82 -5.79 10.70 18.72
C LEU A 82 -5.46 12.18 18.54
N LYS A 83 -4.41 12.68 19.19
CA LYS A 83 -4.02 14.10 19.17
C LYS A 83 -3.47 14.50 17.81
N LEU A 84 -2.67 13.64 17.19
CA LEU A 84 -2.09 13.85 15.86
C LEU A 84 -3.15 13.80 14.76
N ALA A 85 -4.14 12.90 14.89
CA ALA A 85 -5.28 12.85 14.01
C ALA A 85 -6.10 14.15 14.09
N ILE A 86 -6.44 14.60 15.31
CA ILE A 86 -7.16 15.87 15.51
C ILE A 86 -6.38 17.05 14.93
N LEU A 87 -5.07 17.13 15.20
CA LEU A 87 -4.19 18.18 14.65
C LEU A 87 -4.28 18.23 13.12
N THR A 88 -4.14 17.07 12.48
CA THR A 88 -4.11 16.93 11.02
C THR A 88 -5.44 17.35 10.41
N LEU A 89 -6.55 16.92 11.01
CA LEU A 89 -7.90 17.28 10.57
C LEU A 89 -8.16 18.78 10.70
N VAL A 90 -7.85 19.37 11.86
CA VAL A 90 -8.02 20.82 12.08
C VAL A 90 -7.12 21.63 11.15
N ARG A 91 -5.88 21.17 10.91
CA ARG A 91 -4.96 21.79 9.94
C ARG A 91 -5.51 21.76 8.52
N ALA A 92 -6.19 20.68 8.13
CA ALA A 92 -6.85 20.54 6.84
C ALA A 92 -8.22 21.28 6.77
N GLY A 93 -8.55 22.11 7.76
CA GLY A 93 -9.80 22.87 7.80
C GLY A 93 -11.04 22.05 8.16
N LYS A 94 -10.86 20.80 8.61
CA LYS A 94 -11.97 19.94 9.04
C LYS A 94 -12.37 20.30 10.46
N GLU A 95 -13.67 20.27 10.74
CA GLU A 95 -14.17 20.51 12.08
C GLU A 95 -14.20 19.19 12.85
N VAL A 96 -13.57 19.16 14.03
CA VAL A 96 -13.56 17.98 14.90
C VAL A 96 -14.30 18.28 16.20
N LYS A 97 -15.28 17.43 16.51
CA LYS A 97 -16.08 17.48 17.75
C LYS A 97 -15.99 16.16 18.49
N ILE A 98 -15.76 16.20 19.80
CA ILE A 98 -15.77 15.00 20.65
C ILE A 98 -16.82 15.18 21.74
N GLY A 99 -17.82 14.31 21.76
CA GLY A 99 -18.92 14.33 22.73
C GLY A 99 -18.95 13.06 23.56
N PHE A 100 -19.06 13.21 24.87
CA PHE A 100 -19.26 12.12 25.84
C PHE A 100 -19.79 12.69 27.16
N LYS A 101 -20.60 11.93 27.88
CA LYS A 101 -21.31 12.39 29.10
C LYS A 101 -21.96 13.75 28.83
N ASP A 102 -21.71 14.73 29.69
CA ASP A 102 -22.24 16.09 29.57
C ASP A 102 -21.23 17.05 28.93
N VAL A 103 -20.22 16.51 28.23
CA VAL A 103 -19.06 17.26 27.73
C VAL A 103 -19.06 17.28 26.21
N LEU A 104 -18.80 18.45 25.65
CA LEU A 104 -18.50 18.66 24.24
C LEU A 104 -17.15 19.36 24.13
N TRP A 105 -16.25 18.73 23.39
CA TRP A 105 -14.93 19.22 23.04
C TRP A 105 -14.90 19.61 21.57
N THR A 106 -14.38 20.80 21.29
CA THR A 106 -14.08 21.28 19.93
C THR A 106 -12.62 21.70 19.86
N PHE A 107 -12.04 21.63 18.66
CA PHE A 107 -10.61 21.86 18.46
C PHE A 107 -10.36 22.95 17.43
N SER A 108 -9.30 23.72 17.64
CA SER A 108 -8.87 24.81 16.76
C SER A 108 -7.36 24.99 16.82
N LEU A 109 -6.77 25.54 15.75
CA LEU A 109 -5.40 26.05 15.76
C LEU A 109 -5.44 27.52 16.16
N GLU A 110 -4.77 27.86 17.25
CA GLU A 110 -4.77 29.22 17.78
C GLU A 110 -3.35 29.70 18.05
N TYR A 111 -3.06 30.94 17.63
CA TYR A 111 -1.77 31.54 17.89
C TYR A 111 -1.53 31.72 19.39
N ASN A 112 -0.43 31.16 19.88
CA ASN A 112 -0.02 31.32 21.26
C ASN A 112 1.18 32.26 21.35
N GLN A 113 1.00 33.40 22.02
CA GLN A 113 2.04 34.43 22.12
C GLN A 113 3.31 33.95 22.84
N LYS A 114 3.18 33.08 23.86
CA LYS A 114 4.33 32.58 24.62
C LYS A 114 5.22 31.67 23.77
N PHE A 115 4.62 30.85 22.91
CA PHE A 115 5.34 29.90 22.05
C PHE A 115 5.60 30.44 20.64
N GLN A 116 5.05 31.62 20.31
CA GLN A 116 5.13 32.25 18.98
C GLN A 116 4.75 31.29 17.84
N SER A 117 3.71 30.48 18.05
CA SER A 117 3.27 29.46 17.12
C SER A 117 1.78 29.19 17.25
N ASN A 118 1.14 28.72 16.17
CA ASN A 118 -0.22 28.19 16.24
C ASN A 118 -0.18 26.81 16.91
N LEU A 119 -0.96 26.68 17.98
CA LEU A 119 -1.04 25.47 18.79
C LEU A 119 -2.44 24.89 18.74
N LEU A 120 -2.51 23.55 18.75
CA LEU A 120 -3.76 22.85 18.92
C LEU A 120 -4.38 23.20 20.28
N THR A 121 -5.60 23.69 20.22
CA THR A 121 -6.35 24.17 21.37
C THR A 121 -7.67 23.45 21.48
N LEU A 122 -7.95 22.96 22.67
CA LEU A 122 -9.22 22.35 23.05
C LEU A 122 -10.13 23.39 23.69
N ASN A 123 -11.36 23.47 23.22
CA ASN A 123 -12.45 24.20 23.85
C ASN A 123 -13.49 23.21 24.40
N SER A 124 -13.60 23.16 25.73
CA SER A 124 -14.51 22.29 26.47
C SER A 124 -15.76 23.06 26.92
N SER A 125 -16.93 22.50 26.63
CA SER A 125 -18.24 23.07 26.94
C SER A 125 -19.21 22.00 27.43
N LYS A 126 -20.34 22.41 28.03
CA LYS A 126 -21.42 21.49 28.40
C LYS A 126 -22.15 21.06 27.13
N ALA A 127 -22.28 19.75 26.90
CA ALA A 127 -23.06 19.21 25.80
C ALA A 127 -24.55 19.51 26.01
N LYS A 128 -25.28 19.78 24.92
CA LYS A 128 -26.74 19.97 24.95
C LYS A 128 -27.50 18.69 25.33
N VAL A 129 -26.91 17.54 25.04
CA VAL A 129 -27.49 16.22 25.29
C VAL A 129 -26.42 15.38 25.98
N SER A 130 -26.77 14.79 27.12
CA SER A 130 -25.90 13.84 27.81
C SER A 130 -25.82 12.53 27.02
N ARG A 131 -24.61 12.02 26.83
CA ARG A 131 -24.36 10.80 26.04
C ARG A 131 -23.58 9.79 26.86
N LYS A 132 -24.01 8.52 26.85
CA LYS A 132 -23.20 7.44 27.47
C LYS A 132 -21.99 7.05 26.62
N ASP A 133 -22.02 7.38 25.34
CA ASP A 133 -21.04 6.94 24.36
C ASP A 133 -20.03 8.05 24.08
N LEU A 134 -18.83 7.61 23.68
CA LEU A 134 -17.83 8.48 23.09
C LEU A 134 -18.13 8.61 21.60
N ILE A 135 -18.32 9.84 21.13
CA ILE A 135 -18.57 10.13 19.72
C ILE A 135 -17.56 11.18 19.25
N ILE A 136 -16.75 10.82 18.25
CA ILE A 136 -15.85 11.72 17.53
C ILE A 136 -16.49 12.01 16.18
N GLN A 137 -16.85 13.26 15.93
CA GLN A 137 -17.43 13.72 14.67
C GLN A 137 -16.39 14.54 13.91
N VAL A 138 -16.26 14.25 12.62
CA VAL A 138 -15.46 15.01 11.68
C VAL A 138 -16.39 15.53 10.59
N ASN A 139 -16.43 16.85 10.46
CA ASN A 139 -17.33 17.57 9.56
C ASN A 139 -16.52 18.35 8.51
N ASN A 140 -17.21 18.87 7.49
CA ASN A 140 -16.64 19.63 6.37
C ASN A 140 -15.65 18.83 5.52
N ILE A 141 -15.94 17.55 5.30
CA ILE A 141 -15.22 16.73 4.32
C ILE A 141 -15.96 16.85 3.00
N LEU A 142 -15.31 17.32 1.94
CA LEU A 142 -15.94 17.37 0.62
C LEU A 142 -16.14 15.95 0.09
N ALA A 143 -17.20 15.73 -0.67
CA ALA A 143 -17.46 14.41 -1.25
C ALA A 143 -16.30 13.93 -2.14
N GLU A 144 -15.73 14.83 -2.94
CA GLU A 144 -14.57 14.57 -3.81
C GLU A 144 -13.33 14.18 -3.00
N GLU A 145 -13.04 14.92 -1.93
CA GLU A 145 -11.94 14.62 -1.01
C GLU A 145 -12.12 13.23 -0.36
N TYR A 146 -13.35 12.87 0.02
CA TYR A 146 -13.63 11.58 0.64
C TYR A 146 -13.37 10.41 -0.30
N GLU A 147 -13.75 10.53 -1.58
CA GLU A 147 -13.43 9.54 -2.60
C GLU A 147 -11.90 9.43 -2.81
N GLU A 148 -11.21 10.58 -2.83
CA GLU A 148 -9.75 10.63 -2.92
C GLU A 148 -9.05 10.03 -1.71
N TYR A 149 -9.62 10.12 -0.50
CA TYR A 149 -9.08 9.49 0.71
C TYR A 149 -9.18 7.96 0.66
N GLY A 150 -9.93 7.42 -0.30
CA GLY A 150 -10.27 6.01 -0.43
C GLY A 150 -11.28 5.66 0.65
N ALA A 151 -12.45 5.19 0.24
CA ALA A 151 -13.49 4.68 1.12
C ALA A 151 -12.86 3.96 2.33
N PHE A 152 -13.15 4.44 3.54
CA PHE A 152 -12.72 3.76 4.76
C PHE A 152 -13.13 2.29 4.66
N PHE A 153 -12.14 1.40 4.49
CA PHE A 153 -12.35 -0.05 4.35
C PHE A 153 -12.98 -0.71 5.59
N LEU A 154 -13.32 0.06 6.62
CA LEU A 154 -14.21 -0.37 7.69
C LEU A 154 -15.58 -0.85 7.15
N ASP A 155 -16.00 -0.34 6.00
CA ASP A 155 -17.26 -0.75 5.36
C ASP A 155 -17.12 -2.03 4.52
N GLN A 156 -15.90 -2.54 4.31
CA GLN A 156 -15.64 -3.68 3.42
C GLN A 156 -14.68 -4.68 4.07
N GLU A 157 -15.22 -5.60 4.88
CA GLU A 157 -14.53 -6.86 5.12
C GLU A 157 -14.60 -7.69 3.83
N PRO A 158 -13.47 -8.20 3.32
CA PRO A 158 -13.49 -9.00 2.11
C PRO A 158 -14.31 -10.27 2.35
N THR A 159 -15.15 -10.63 1.38
CA THR A 159 -15.95 -11.86 1.49
C THR A 159 -15.09 -13.11 1.39
N LEU A 160 -13.99 -13.01 0.64
CA LEU A 160 -12.97 -14.03 0.46
C LEU A 160 -11.60 -13.49 0.87
N TYR A 161 -11.03 -14.11 1.89
CA TYR A 161 -9.66 -13.89 2.30
C TYR A 161 -9.00 -15.19 2.76
N TYR A 162 -7.67 -15.18 2.76
CA TYR A 162 -6.85 -16.24 3.35
C TYR A 162 -5.97 -15.64 4.44
N GLU A 163 -5.73 -16.38 5.52
CA GLU A 163 -5.08 -15.87 6.72
C GLU A 163 -3.92 -16.77 7.17
N ASN A 164 -2.82 -16.14 7.58
CA ASN A 164 -1.72 -16.78 8.31
C ASN A 164 -1.27 -15.92 9.49
N GLN A 165 -0.17 -16.29 10.14
CA GLN A 165 0.39 -15.57 11.30
C GLN A 165 0.72 -14.09 11.05
N TYR A 166 0.91 -13.67 9.80
CA TYR A 166 1.24 -12.30 9.42
C TYR A 166 0.01 -11.44 9.11
N GLY A 167 -1.14 -12.06 8.82
CA GLY A 167 -2.39 -11.37 8.55
C GLY A 167 -3.21 -12.04 7.47
N LYS A 168 -4.04 -11.26 6.78
CA LYS A 168 -4.96 -11.70 5.73
C LYS A 168 -4.54 -11.18 4.36
N ILE A 169 -4.84 -11.93 3.31
CA ILE A 169 -4.72 -11.55 1.90
C ILE A 169 -6.06 -11.73 1.17
N THR A 170 -6.41 -10.82 0.26
CA THR A 170 -7.59 -10.89 -0.60
C THR A 170 -7.30 -10.37 -2.00
N THR A 171 -8.11 -10.83 -2.97
CA THR A 171 -8.09 -10.36 -4.36
C THR A 171 -9.25 -9.43 -4.71
N GLU A 172 -10.15 -9.17 -3.76
CA GLU A 172 -11.36 -8.34 -3.99
C GLU A 172 -11.03 -6.86 -4.17
N PHE A 173 -9.93 -6.42 -3.57
CA PHE A 173 -9.39 -5.07 -3.66
C PHE A 173 -7.86 -5.12 -3.55
N ALA A 174 -7.19 -4.08 -4.04
CA ALA A 174 -5.73 -3.92 -4.00
C ALA A 174 -5.33 -2.85 -2.98
N GLY A 175 -4.15 -2.99 -2.36
CA GLY A 175 -3.62 -2.09 -1.34
C GLY A 175 -3.34 -2.80 -0.01
N CYS A 176 -2.32 -2.37 0.72
CA CYS A 176 -2.06 -2.88 2.07
C CYS A 176 -2.88 -2.14 3.13
N TYR A 177 -3.76 -2.85 3.83
CA TYR A 177 -4.39 -2.42 5.08
C TYR A 177 -3.53 -2.88 6.25
N LEU A 178 -2.70 -1.97 6.73
CA LEU A 178 -2.01 -2.16 8.00
C LEU A 178 -3.04 -2.04 9.11
N ALA A 179 -3.58 -3.15 9.62
CA ALA A 179 -4.52 -3.17 10.72
C ALA A 179 -5.50 -1.97 10.72
N ARG A 180 -6.13 -1.67 9.57
CA ARG A 180 -7.09 -0.56 9.36
C ARG A 180 -6.52 0.87 9.19
N MET A 181 -5.27 1.02 8.77
CA MET A 181 -4.72 2.27 8.25
C MET A 181 -4.36 2.18 6.77
N ASN A 182 -4.91 3.10 5.99
CA ASN A 182 -4.67 3.24 4.55
C ASN A 182 -3.26 3.81 4.33
N THR A 183 -2.24 2.97 4.42
CA THR A 183 -1.02 3.25 3.66
C THR A 183 -1.32 2.78 2.25
N ARG A 184 -1.51 3.72 1.32
CA ARG A 184 -1.55 3.42 -0.12
C ARG A 184 -0.16 2.96 -0.57
N LEU A 185 0.16 1.72 -0.24
CA LEU A 185 1.21 1.00 -0.94
C LEU A 185 0.60 0.57 -2.27
N ASN A 186 1.35 0.78 -3.36
CA ASN A 186 0.93 0.28 -4.66
C ASN A 186 1.09 -1.25 -4.66
N THR A 187 0.15 -2.01 -4.10
CA THR A 187 0.24 -3.48 -4.01
C THR A 187 -0.72 -4.16 -4.98
N LEU A 188 -0.37 -5.37 -5.41
CA LEU A 188 -1.20 -6.17 -6.31
C LEU A 188 -2.43 -6.76 -5.60
N PHE A 189 -2.29 -7.09 -4.32
CA PHE A 189 -3.36 -7.67 -3.49
C PHE A 189 -3.78 -6.74 -2.35
N GLY A 190 -4.92 -7.08 -1.76
CA GLY A 190 -5.45 -6.48 -0.53
C GLY A 190 -4.89 -7.21 0.68
N TYR A 191 -4.38 -6.49 1.69
CA TYR A 191 -3.78 -7.11 2.88
C TYR A 191 -4.37 -6.59 4.17
N SER A 192 -4.69 -7.42 5.17
CA SER A 192 -4.96 -6.97 6.54
C SER A 192 -3.89 -7.52 7.47
N LEU A 193 -2.84 -6.74 7.74
CA LEU A 193 -1.67 -7.19 8.49
C LEU A 193 -1.88 -7.17 10.02
N ASN A 194 -1.24 -8.11 10.71
CA ASN A 194 -1.24 -8.19 12.18
C ASN A 194 -0.27 -7.18 12.80
N ASP A 195 -0.54 -6.71 14.02
CA ASP A 195 0.31 -5.72 14.70
C ASP A 195 1.75 -6.23 14.94
N SER A 196 1.93 -7.54 15.03
CA SER A 196 3.23 -8.20 15.24
C SER A 196 4.21 -8.02 14.07
N VAL A 197 3.72 -7.71 12.87
CA VAL A 197 4.58 -7.47 11.69
C VAL A 197 4.93 -6.00 11.51
N LEU A 198 4.50 -5.14 12.42
CA LEU A 198 4.81 -3.72 12.35
C LEU A 198 6.17 -3.47 12.99
N ALA A 199 7.00 -2.70 12.30
CA ALA A 199 8.17 -2.15 12.95
C ALA A 199 7.70 -1.30 14.13
N ASN A 200 8.42 -1.39 15.26
CA ASN A 200 8.13 -0.58 16.44
C ASN A 200 8.55 0.88 16.19
N ASN A 201 7.82 1.54 15.30
CA ASN A 201 7.95 2.96 15.01
C ASN A 201 6.66 3.67 15.42
N ARG A 202 6.79 4.97 15.67
CA ARG A 202 5.70 5.80 16.17
C ARG A 202 4.47 5.82 15.25
N GLU A 203 4.69 5.68 13.95
CA GLU A 203 3.68 5.88 12.91
C GLU A 203 3.02 4.58 12.43
N ARG A 204 3.45 3.41 12.93
CA ARG A 204 2.92 2.08 12.53
C ARG A 204 2.76 1.94 11.00
N ASN A 205 3.67 2.53 10.24
CA ASN A 205 3.60 2.65 8.77
C ASN A 205 4.72 1.88 8.06
N VAL A 206 5.56 1.18 8.83
CA VAL A 206 6.65 0.36 8.29
C VAL A 206 6.39 -1.09 8.68
N ILE A 207 6.39 -1.97 7.68
CA ILE A 207 6.30 -3.42 7.87
C ILE A 207 7.70 -3.93 8.19
N ALA A 208 7.85 -4.59 9.33
CA ALA A 208 9.06 -5.32 9.65
C ALA A 208 9.19 -6.52 8.69
N ASP A 209 10.34 -6.65 8.04
CA ASP A 209 10.61 -7.74 7.10
C ASP A 209 9.54 -7.84 5.99
N GLN A 210 9.27 -6.70 5.34
CA GLN A 210 8.24 -6.51 4.31
C GLN A 210 8.24 -7.62 3.24
N ALA A 211 9.43 -7.98 2.77
CA ALA A 211 9.63 -9.05 1.80
C ALA A 211 9.04 -10.38 2.29
N LYS A 212 9.42 -10.82 3.48
CA LYS A 212 8.95 -12.09 4.06
C LYS A 212 7.44 -12.09 4.32
N VAL A 213 6.92 -10.98 4.84
CA VAL A 213 5.48 -10.83 5.15
C VAL A 213 4.65 -10.98 3.89
N PHE A 214 4.97 -10.22 2.84
CA PHE A 214 4.22 -10.29 1.58
C PHE A 214 4.42 -11.63 0.88
N SER A 215 5.63 -12.17 0.86
CA SER A 215 5.90 -13.47 0.24
C SER A 215 5.08 -14.58 0.88
N SER A 216 5.06 -14.65 2.20
CA SER A 216 4.28 -15.66 2.92
C SER A 216 2.78 -15.59 2.63
N LEU A 217 2.21 -14.37 2.52
CA LEU A 217 0.80 -14.17 2.22
C LEU A 217 0.47 -14.48 0.75
N ILE A 218 1.33 -14.09 -0.19
CA ILE A 218 1.16 -14.39 -1.61
C ILE A 218 1.26 -15.91 -1.86
N LEU A 219 2.22 -16.58 -1.23
CA LEU A 219 2.36 -18.04 -1.33
C LEU A 219 1.14 -18.76 -0.73
N LEU A 220 0.60 -18.28 0.40
CA LEU A 220 -0.67 -18.79 0.94
C LEU A 220 -1.81 -18.65 -0.08
N HIS A 221 -1.91 -17.51 -0.76
CA HIS A 221 -2.91 -17.32 -1.80
C HIS A 221 -2.72 -18.34 -2.94
N PHE A 222 -1.48 -18.59 -3.38
CA PHE A 222 -1.18 -19.64 -4.36
C PHE A 222 -1.59 -21.04 -3.91
N GLU A 223 -1.29 -21.41 -2.66
CA GLU A 223 -1.72 -22.70 -2.09
C GLU A 223 -3.24 -22.85 -2.15
N LYS A 224 -3.97 -21.79 -1.77
CA LYS A 224 -5.43 -21.81 -1.73
C LYS A 224 -6.08 -21.83 -3.11
N ILE A 225 -5.53 -21.15 -4.10
CA ILE A 225 -6.05 -21.26 -5.46
C ILE A 225 -5.68 -22.61 -6.12
N LEU A 226 -4.55 -23.22 -5.77
CA LEU A 226 -4.21 -24.58 -6.21
C LEU A 226 -5.19 -25.64 -5.68
N GLU A 227 -5.61 -25.53 -4.42
CA GLU A 227 -6.63 -26.40 -3.80
C GLU A 227 -7.96 -26.41 -4.59
N THR A 228 -8.28 -25.34 -5.31
CA THR A 228 -9.51 -25.27 -6.12
C THR A 228 -9.45 -26.04 -7.43
N GLY A 229 -8.25 -26.43 -7.90
CA GLY A 229 -8.05 -26.99 -9.23
C GLY A 229 -8.32 -26.02 -10.39
N ASN A 230 -8.60 -24.74 -10.12
CA ASN A 230 -8.80 -23.72 -11.13
C ASN A 230 -7.45 -23.21 -11.67
N TRP A 231 -6.88 -23.98 -12.59
CA TRP A 231 -5.58 -23.68 -13.20
C TRP A 231 -5.54 -22.35 -13.96
N ASP A 232 -6.65 -21.89 -14.54
CA ASP A 232 -6.72 -20.58 -15.18
C ASP A 232 -6.46 -19.45 -14.18
N LYS A 233 -7.13 -19.51 -13.01
CA LYS A 233 -6.92 -18.56 -11.91
C LYS A 233 -5.48 -18.64 -11.39
N VAL A 234 -4.93 -19.84 -11.22
CA VAL A 234 -3.53 -20.04 -10.80
C VAL A 234 -2.57 -19.32 -11.74
N TYR A 235 -2.69 -19.54 -13.05
CA TYR A 235 -1.78 -18.95 -14.03
C TYR A 235 -1.95 -17.44 -14.17
N ARG A 236 -3.18 -16.94 -14.19
CA ARG A 236 -3.43 -15.49 -14.20
C ARG A 236 -2.79 -14.81 -12.99
N THR A 237 -2.97 -15.36 -11.80
CA THR A 237 -2.36 -14.81 -10.58
C THR A 237 -0.82 -14.91 -10.64
N PHE A 238 -0.29 -16.04 -11.08
CA PHE A 238 1.15 -16.24 -11.25
C PHE A 238 1.77 -15.18 -12.15
N PHE A 239 1.22 -14.96 -13.34
CA PHE A 239 1.72 -13.94 -14.26
C PHE A 239 1.51 -12.53 -13.74
N ARG A 240 0.39 -12.24 -13.08
CA ARG A 240 0.21 -10.94 -12.42
C ARG A 240 1.31 -10.68 -11.40
N VAL A 241 1.70 -11.65 -10.59
CA VAL A 241 2.78 -11.48 -9.61
C VAL A 241 4.15 -11.27 -10.26
N LEU A 242 4.43 -11.99 -11.35
CA LEU A 242 5.72 -11.89 -12.05
C LEU A 242 5.91 -10.60 -12.87
N PHE A 243 4.82 -9.95 -13.28
CA PHE A 243 4.87 -8.82 -14.23
C PHE A 243 4.23 -7.53 -13.73
N ALA A 244 3.45 -7.57 -12.65
CA ALA A 244 2.93 -6.35 -12.06
C ALA A 244 4.04 -5.59 -11.34
N TYR A 245 3.99 -4.27 -11.44
CA TYR A 245 4.75 -3.37 -10.58
C TYR A 245 3.91 -3.05 -9.35
N GLY A 246 4.12 -3.84 -8.29
CA GLY A 246 3.60 -3.55 -6.96
C GLY A 246 4.70 -3.61 -5.91
N GLU A 247 4.63 -2.78 -4.87
CA GLU A 247 5.56 -2.75 -3.73
C GLU A 247 5.60 -4.07 -2.97
N ASP A 248 4.51 -4.84 -3.02
CA ASP A 248 4.47 -6.20 -2.51
C ASP A 248 5.37 -7.12 -3.33
N VAL A 249 5.52 -6.92 -4.64
CA VAL A 249 6.26 -7.82 -5.55
C VAL A 249 7.66 -7.35 -5.96
N THR A 250 8.06 -6.09 -5.71
CA THR A 250 9.20 -5.47 -6.41
C THR A 250 10.62 -5.95 -6.02
N TYR A 251 10.83 -6.57 -4.85
CA TYR A 251 12.20 -6.76 -4.34
C TYR A 251 12.61 -8.18 -3.90
N THR A 252 11.71 -9.16 -3.81
CA THR A 252 12.09 -10.48 -3.23
C THR A 252 11.22 -11.65 -3.67
N LEU A 253 10.05 -11.40 -4.25
CA LEU A 253 9.05 -12.44 -4.50
C LEU A 253 9.27 -13.30 -5.73
N GLU A 254 10.01 -12.79 -6.73
CA GLU A 254 10.16 -13.51 -7.99
C GLU A 254 10.78 -14.89 -7.81
N SER A 255 11.87 -14.99 -7.03
CA SER A 255 12.53 -16.26 -6.75
C SER A 255 11.65 -17.18 -5.91
N GLU A 256 11.01 -16.66 -4.87
CA GLU A 256 10.19 -17.47 -3.96
C GLU A 256 8.96 -18.07 -4.65
N VAL A 257 8.30 -17.29 -5.50
CA VAL A 257 7.15 -17.76 -6.29
C VAL A 257 7.61 -18.77 -7.33
N ILE A 258 8.72 -18.53 -8.02
CA ILE A 258 9.26 -19.48 -9.00
C ILE A 258 9.64 -20.79 -8.31
N ASP A 259 10.34 -20.75 -7.18
CA ASP A 259 10.72 -21.91 -6.40
C ASP A 259 9.49 -22.66 -5.88
N PHE A 260 8.45 -21.96 -5.45
CA PHE A 260 7.19 -22.55 -5.01
C PHE A 260 6.55 -23.44 -6.09
N PHE A 261 6.50 -22.96 -7.34
CA PHE A 261 5.96 -23.71 -8.48
C PHE A 261 6.94 -24.78 -8.98
N ALA A 262 8.23 -24.48 -9.03
CA ALA A 262 9.28 -25.41 -9.48
C ALA A 262 9.34 -26.66 -8.59
N ASN A 263 9.37 -26.48 -7.28
CA ASN A 263 9.45 -27.57 -6.30
C ASN A 263 8.21 -28.48 -6.30
N ARG A 264 7.09 -28.00 -6.86
CA ARG A 264 5.86 -28.78 -7.02
C ARG A 264 5.73 -29.41 -8.41
N GLY A 265 6.73 -29.26 -9.28
CA GLY A 265 6.66 -29.72 -10.67
C GLY A 265 5.60 -28.99 -11.49
N LEU A 266 5.18 -27.80 -11.05
CA LEU A 266 4.13 -26.99 -11.65
C LEU A 266 4.70 -25.93 -12.59
N LEU A 267 5.95 -26.07 -13.03
CA LEU A 267 6.50 -25.29 -14.14
C LEU A 267 6.63 -26.24 -15.32
N SER A 268 5.73 -26.09 -16.30
CA SER A 268 5.74 -26.88 -17.53
C SER A 268 5.81 -25.95 -18.75
N GLY A 269 6.23 -26.50 -19.89
CA GLY A 269 6.23 -25.76 -21.16
C GLY A 269 4.84 -25.18 -21.49
N GLU A 270 3.77 -25.86 -21.12
CA GLU A 270 2.37 -25.43 -21.34
C GLU A 270 2.00 -24.14 -20.58
N ILE A 271 2.60 -23.94 -19.40
CA ILE A 271 2.39 -22.73 -18.60
C ILE A 271 3.08 -21.54 -19.25
N PHE A 272 4.31 -21.75 -19.71
CA PHE A 272 5.06 -20.77 -20.49
C PHE A 272 4.42 -20.52 -21.87
N GLU A 273 3.73 -21.51 -22.44
CA GLU A 273 2.92 -21.32 -23.65
C GLU A 273 1.72 -20.41 -23.36
N LYS A 274 0.95 -20.64 -22.29
CA LYS A 274 -0.12 -19.71 -21.86
C LYS A 274 0.37 -18.28 -21.61
N TYR A 275 1.54 -18.12 -20.99
CA TYR A 275 2.20 -16.83 -20.84
C TYR A 275 2.45 -16.15 -22.19
N ALA A 276 2.97 -16.92 -23.15
CA ALA A 276 3.25 -16.46 -24.49
C ALA A 276 1.97 -15.97 -25.20
N GLU A 277 0.83 -16.62 -24.98
CA GLU A 277 -0.42 -16.22 -25.64
C GLU A 277 -1.01 -14.91 -25.10
N GLU A 278 -0.85 -14.64 -23.81
CA GLU A 278 -1.51 -13.50 -23.14
C GLU A 278 -0.64 -12.23 -23.13
N TYR A 279 0.69 -12.35 -23.17
CA TYR A 279 1.61 -11.21 -22.99
C TYR A 279 2.67 -11.03 -24.10
N ILE A 280 2.91 -12.00 -24.98
CA ILE A 280 3.72 -11.78 -26.19
C ILE A 280 2.82 -11.22 -27.28
N THR A 281 3.01 -9.95 -27.60
CA THR A 281 2.56 -9.39 -28.89
C THR A 281 3.70 -9.51 -29.89
N GLU A 282 3.44 -9.45 -31.20
CA GLU A 282 4.45 -9.57 -32.28
C GLU A 282 5.64 -8.58 -32.17
N ASN A 283 5.60 -7.63 -31.22
CA ASN A 283 6.61 -6.61 -30.99
C ASN A 283 7.23 -6.60 -29.58
N THR A 284 7.04 -7.65 -28.77
CA THR A 284 7.63 -7.73 -27.42
C THR A 284 9.05 -8.32 -27.46
N TYR A 285 10.05 -7.55 -27.04
CA TYR A 285 11.44 -8.02 -26.90
C TYR A 285 11.79 -8.33 -25.45
N TYR A 286 12.73 -9.24 -25.23
CA TYR A 286 13.17 -9.68 -23.90
C TYR A 286 14.67 -9.44 -23.73
N SER A 287 15.06 -8.83 -22.61
CA SER A 287 16.46 -8.66 -22.20
C SER A 287 16.59 -8.95 -20.70
N ASP A 288 17.73 -9.51 -20.29
CA ASP A 288 18.13 -9.72 -18.89
C ASP A 288 19.06 -8.60 -18.37
N SER A 289 19.27 -7.55 -19.17
CA SER A 289 20.08 -6.39 -18.83
C SER A 289 19.22 -5.17 -18.53
N ALA A 290 19.28 -4.67 -17.30
CA ALA A 290 18.59 -3.46 -16.87
C ALA A 290 18.97 -2.22 -17.71
N VAL A 291 20.21 -2.15 -18.17
CA VAL A 291 20.74 -1.07 -19.02
C VAL A 291 20.12 -1.12 -20.43
N GLU A 292 19.94 -2.32 -20.98
CA GLU A 292 19.33 -2.50 -22.30
C GLU A 292 17.83 -2.16 -22.30
N LEU A 293 17.15 -2.42 -21.17
CA LEU A 293 15.76 -2.06 -20.96
C LEU A 293 15.53 -0.55 -20.90
N GLU A 294 16.39 0.19 -20.18
CA GLU A 294 16.30 1.65 -20.13
C GLU A 294 16.56 2.30 -21.49
N LEU A 295 17.59 1.84 -22.22
CA LEU A 295 17.93 2.35 -23.55
C LEU A 295 16.82 2.10 -24.57
N ALA A 296 16.15 0.95 -24.48
CA ALA A 296 15.03 0.63 -25.36
C ALA A 296 13.76 1.42 -25.03
N ARG A 297 13.46 1.61 -23.73
CA ARG A 297 12.37 2.48 -23.27
C ARG A 297 12.57 3.93 -23.70
N ALA A 298 13.81 4.44 -23.61
CA ALA A 298 14.16 5.79 -24.05
C ALA A 298 13.96 6.03 -25.56
N ARG A 299 13.79 4.97 -26.36
CA ARG A 299 13.57 5.02 -27.81
C ARG A 299 12.18 4.52 -28.24
N GLY A 300 11.26 4.37 -27.31
CA GLY A 300 9.86 4.00 -27.60
C GLY A 300 9.65 2.53 -27.96
N LEU A 301 10.61 1.65 -27.64
CA LEU A 301 10.48 0.21 -27.84
C LEU A 301 9.86 -0.46 -26.61
N THR A 302 8.90 -1.36 -26.83
CA THR A 302 8.29 -2.16 -25.76
C THR A 302 9.16 -3.40 -25.49
N ILE A 303 10.00 -3.32 -24.45
CA ILE A 303 10.83 -4.44 -23.98
C ILE A 303 10.41 -4.84 -22.57
N GLN A 304 10.20 -6.14 -22.35
CA GLN A 304 9.91 -6.73 -21.04
C GLN A 304 11.18 -7.38 -20.47
N TYR A 305 11.48 -7.11 -19.21
CA TYR A 305 12.57 -7.79 -18.50
C TYR A 305 12.22 -9.25 -18.29
N MET A 306 13.15 -10.16 -18.60
CA MET A 306 12.98 -11.58 -18.32
C MET A 306 14.27 -12.15 -17.71
N PRO A 307 14.28 -12.50 -16.42
CA PRO A 307 15.44 -13.12 -15.77
C PRO A 307 15.94 -14.38 -16.49
N SER A 308 17.26 -14.59 -16.51
CA SER A 308 17.96 -15.65 -17.25
C SER A 308 17.48 -17.09 -17.00
N HIS A 309 16.95 -17.38 -15.80
CA HIS A 309 16.38 -18.69 -15.47
C HIS A 309 15.00 -18.92 -16.13
N ARG A 310 14.27 -17.85 -16.48
CA ARG A 310 12.99 -17.91 -17.21
C ARG A 310 13.20 -18.15 -18.72
N THR A 311 14.32 -17.69 -19.28
CA THR A 311 14.65 -17.80 -20.72
C THR A 311 14.72 -19.27 -21.17
N LYS A 312 15.34 -20.15 -20.38
CA LYS A 312 15.50 -21.58 -20.74
C LYS A 312 14.18 -22.36 -20.81
N ALA A 313 13.24 -22.08 -19.90
CA ALA A 313 11.93 -22.74 -19.92
C ALA A 313 11.05 -22.25 -21.08
N PHE A 314 11.22 -20.97 -21.44
CA PHE A 314 10.51 -20.30 -22.53
C PHE A 314 11.01 -20.73 -23.92
N GLU A 315 12.31 -20.95 -24.08
CA GLU A 315 12.96 -21.47 -25.31
C GLU A 315 12.39 -22.81 -25.78
N ASN A 316 11.90 -23.62 -24.83
CA ASN A 316 11.31 -24.93 -25.11
C ASN A 316 9.82 -24.87 -25.47
N SER A 317 9.19 -23.69 -25.43
CA SER A 317 7.77 -23.54 -25.81
C SER A 317 7.60 -23.57 -27.33
N LYS A 318 6.58 -24.28 -27.83
CA LYS A 318 6.32 -24.38 -29.29
C LYS A 318 5.93 -23.05 -29.91
N ARG A 319 5.28 -22.18 -29.12
CA ARG A 319 4.72 -20.90 -29.61
C ARG A 319 5.77 -19.79 -29.73
N PHE A 320 6.77 -19.71 -28.84
CA PHE A 320 7.90 -18.78 -28.98
C PHE A 320 8.62 -18.95 -30.33
N ASN A 321 8.80 -20.21 -30.74
CA ASN A 321 9.38 -20.57 -32.03
C ASN A 321 8.49 -20.22 -33.23
N ASN A 322 7.17 -20.11 -33.05
CA ASN A 322 6.21 -19.84 -34.12
C ASN A 322 5.85 -18.35 -34.29
N ILE A 323 5.96 -17.52 -33.23
CA ILE A 323 5.63 -16.08 -33.29
C ILE A 323 6.86 -15.25 -33.77
N GLY A 324 7.98 -15.89 -34.09
CA GLY A 324 9.20 -15.18 -34.49
C GLY A 324 9.83 -14.39 -33.33
N GLY A 325 9.61 -14.82 -32.08
CA GLY A 325 10.25 -14.23 -30.92
C GLY A 325 11.78 -14.31 -31.09
N VAL A 326 12.44 -13.16 -31.26
CA VAL A 326 13.89 -13.13 -31.39
C VAL A 326 14.49 -13.26 -30.00
N LYS A 327 15.14 -14.39 -29.74
CA LYS A 327 16.11 -14.50 -28.65
C LYS A 327 17.27 -13.59 -28.99
N VAL A 328 17.34 -12.42 -28.34
CA VAL A 328 18.48 -11.52 -28.43
C VAL A 328 19.58 -12.05 -27.50
N ASN A 329 20.14 -13.21 -27.85
CA ASN A 329 21.35 -13.70 -27.21
C ASN A 329 22.53 -13.12 -27.97
N TYR A 330 22.98 -11.93 -27.61
CA TYR A 330 24.21 -11.40 -28.18
C TYR A 330 25.25 -11.22 -27.10
N SER A 331 26.47 -11.66 -27.41
CA SER A 331 27.64 -10.93 -26.91
C SER A 331 27.43 -9.45 -27.21
N LYS A 332 27.82 -8.53 -26.31
CA LYS A 332 27.61 -7.07 -26.40
C LYS A 332 27.74 -6.48 -27.82
N SER A 333 28.63 -7.03 -28.67
CA SER A 333 28.85 -6.64 -30.06
C SER A 333 27.77 -7.02 -31.09
N GLY A 334 27.05 -8.13 -30.90
CA GLY A 334 26.08 -8.64 -31.89
C GLY A 334 24.73 -7.90 -31.88
N PHE A 335 24.30 -7.45 -30.69
CA PHE A 335 23.03 -6.73 -30.49
C PHE A 335 23.01 -5.40 -31.24
N VAL A 336 24.10 -4.65 -31.10
CA VAL A 336 24.26 -3.36 -31.78
C VAL A 336 24.27 -3.54 -33.30
N GLY A 337 24.86 -4.63 -33.80
CA GLY A 337 24.91 -4.91 -35.24
C GLY A 337 23.54 -5.18 -35.86
N GLU A 338 22.69 -5.94 -35.17
CA GLU A 338 21.36 -6.32 -35.67
C GLU A 338 20.33 -5.21 -35.51
N ILE A 339 20.38 -4.44 -34.41
CA ILE A 339 19.61 -3.20 -34.28
C ILE A 339 20.03 -2.17 -35.34
N ALA A 340 21.34 -1.98 -35.56
CA ALA A 340 21.82 -1.05 -36.58
C ALA A 340 21.33 -1.42 -37.97
N LYS A 341 21.30 -2.72 -38.28
CA LYS A 341 20.82 -3.23 -39.55
C LYS A 341 19.31 -3.09 -39.71
N LYS A 342 18.52 -3.39 -38.68
CA LYS A 342 17.05 -3.30 -38.72
C LYS A 342 16.54 -1.86 -38.81
N TYR A 343 17.22 -0.92 -38.17
CA TYR A 343 16.82 0.49 -38.12
C TYR A 343 17.69 1.41 -38.98
N SER A 344 18.58 0.85 -39.81
CA SER A 344 19.49 1.62 -40.68
C SER A 344 20.26 2.71 -39.93
N LEU A 345 20.79 2.39 -38.74
CA LEU A 345 21.53 3.35 -37.92
C LEU A 345 22.84 3.77 -38.58
N ALA A 346 23.23 5.03 -38.43
CA ALA A 346 24.49 5.52 -38.95
C ALA A 346 25.68 4.91 -38.19
N GLU A 347 26.83 4.78 -38.84
CA GLU A 347 28.02 4.13 -38.27
C GLU A 347 28.53 4.84 -37.00
N GLU A 348 28.28 6.15 -36.89
CA GLU A 348 28.62 6.97 -35.72
C GLU A 348 27.70 6.69 -34.51
N ASP A 349 26.42 6.38 -34.76
CA ASP A 349 25.47 5.92 -33.75
C ASP A 349 25.84 4.52 -33.24
N VAL A 350 26.32 3.65 -34.14
CA VAL A 350 26.81 2.31 -33.82
C VAL A 350 28.07 2.38 -32.95
N LYS A 351 28.99 3.30 -33.23
CA LYS A 351 30.18 3.55 -32.39
C LYS A 351 29.81 4.08 -31.01
N THR A 352 28.85 5.00 -30.93
CA THR A 352 28.36 5.57 -29.67
C THR A 352 27.69 4.50 -28.80
N LEU A 353 26.85 3.64 -29.40
CA LEU A 353 26.24 2.50 -28.72
C LEU A 353 27.28 1.52 -28.17
N LYS A 354 28.32 1.21 -28.95
CA LYS A 354 29.42 0.36 -28.49
C LYS A 354 30.19 1.00 -27.33
N ALA A 355 30.50 2.30 -27.40
CA ALA A 355 31.24 3.02 -26.37
C ALA A 355 30.49 3.06 -25.02
N PHE A 356 29.18 3.29 -25.03
CA PHE A 356 28.35 3.26 -23.81
C PHE A 356 28.27 1.87 -23.16
N MET A 357 28.32 0.79 -23.95
CA MET A 357 28.28 -0.59 -23.44
C MET A 357 29.59 -1.05 -22.78
N TYR A 358 30.71 -0.37 -23.05
CA TYR A 358 32.02 -0.65 -22.44
C TYR A 358 32.30 0.20 -21.19
N LEU A 359 31.59 1.33 -20.99
CA LEU A 359 31.75 2.19 -19.80
C LEU A 359 31.12 1.62 -18.51
N GLY A 360 30.44 0.48 -18.59
CA GLY A 360 29.85 -0.22 -17.43
C GLY A 360 30.78 -1.19 -16.70
N ASP A 361 32.02 -1.40 -17.16
CA ASP A 361 32.94 -2.40 -16.59
C ASP A 361 34.09 -1.82 -15.72
N ASP A 362 34.25 -0.49 -15.61
CA ASP A 362 35.39 0.12 -14.88
C ASP A 362 35.05 0.69 -13.48
N ASN A 363 33.94 0.27 -12.85
CA ASN A 363 33.66 0.59 -11.43
C ASN A 363 33.05 -0.60 -10.68
N ALA A 364 33.74 -1.75 -10.69
CA ALA A 364 33.50 -2.86 -9.77
C ALA A 364 34.76 -3.14 -8.94
#